data_AF-A0A976HEC5-F1
#
_entry.id   AF-A0A976HEC5-F1
#
_cell.length_a   1.000
_cell.length_b   1.000
_cell.length_c   1.000
_cell.angle_alpha   90.00
_cell.angle_beta   90.00
_cell.angle_gamma   90.00
#
_symmetry.space_group_name_H-M   'P 1'
#
loop_
_entity.id
_entity.type
_entity.pdbx_description
1 polymer ?
#
loop_
_entity_poly.entity_id
_entity_poly.type
_entity_poly.pdbx_seq_one_letter_code
_entity_poly.pdbx_strand_id
1 'polypeptide(L)'
;MRMLTPPTIAPPFAAYAHGVEVPPGARLVVTSGQLALAADGTVPDSARAQADLCFQNCASILAEAGMTPADVIRINAFVTDRTHMPA
;
A
#
# COMPACT_ATOMS: atom_id res chain seq x y z
N MET A 1 -8.12 17.73 0.17
CA MET A 1 -7.60 16.35 0.32
C MET A 1 -8.36 15.48 -0.67
N ARG A 2 -7.70 14.54 -1.33
CA ARG A 2 -8.31 13.64 -2.33
C ARG A 2 -8.09 12.19 -1.92
N MET A 3 -9.15 11.39 -1.94
CA MET A 3 -9.06 9.94 -1.67
C MET A 3 -8.47 9.24 -2.90
N LEU A 4 -7.59 8.27 -2.66
CA LEU A 4 -6.96 7.43 -3.66
C LEU A 4 -7.50 6.01 -3.49
N THR A 5 -8.18 5.49 -4.49
CA THR A 5 -8.84 4.17 -4.48
C THR A 5 -8.61 3.48 -5.83
N PRO A 6 -7.42 2.90 -6.07
CA PRO A 6 -7.13 2.23 -7.33
C PRO A 6 -8.10 1.05 -7.55
N PRO A 7 -8.70 0.91 -8.74
CA PRO A 7 -9.63 -0.20 -9.02
C PRO A 7 -8.92 -1.55 -9.21
N THR A 8 -7.59 -1.55 -9.28
CA THR A 8 -6.76 -2.73 -9.58
C THR A 8 -6.40 -3.56 -8.35
N ILE A 9 -6.73 -3.09 -7.15
CA ILE A 9 -6.44 -3.77 -5.88
C ILE A 9 -7.72 -4.07 -5.11
N ALA A 10 -7.65 -5.00 -4.15
CA ALA A 10 -8.80 -5.36 -3.33
C ALA A 10 -9.37 -4.11 -2.62
N PRO A 11 -10.71 -3.92 -2.58
CA PRO A 11 -11.31 -2.73 -1.99
C PRO A 11 -11.06 -2.66 -0.48
N PRO A 12 -11.18 -1.46 0.14
CA PRO A 12 -11.11 -1.34 1.60
C PRO A 12 -12.19 -2.19 2.27
N PHE A 13 -11.80 -3.03 3.22
CA PHE A 13 -12.74 -3.89 3.97
C PHE A 13 -13.48 -3.16 5.11
N ALA A 14 -13.20 -1.86 5.33
CA ALA A 14 -13.81 -1.01 6.35
C ALA A 14 -13.88 0.45 5.88
N ALA A 15 -14.31 1.37 6.74
CA ALA A 15 -14.50 2.79 6.41
C ALA A 15 -13.17 3.58 6.34
N TYR A 16 -12.34 3.32 5.33
CA TYR A 16 -11.09 4.04 5.05
C TYR A 16 -10.80 4.12 3.53
N ALA A 17 -9.86 4.98 3.13
CA ALA A 17 -9.32 5.03 1.76
C ALA A 17 -7.93 4.37 1.67
N HIS A 18 -7.56 3.81 0.52
CA HIS A 18 -6.23 3.22 0.36
C HIS A 18 -5.10 4.24 0.52
N GLY A 19 -5.33 5.47 0.09
CA GLY A 19 -4.48 6.60 0.42
C GLY A 19 -5.24 7.92 0.37
N VAL A 20 -4.62 8.96 0.93
CA VAL A 20 -5.13 10.34 0.85
C VAL A 20 -3.99 11.25 0.38
N GLU A 21 -4.28 12.03 -0.66
CA GLU A 21 -3.42 13.12 -1.13
C GLU A 21 -3.79 14.43 -0.42
N VAL A 22 -2.81 15.07 0.22
CA VAL A 22 -2.96 16.36 0.92
C VAL A 22 -2.53 17.52 -0.02
N PRO A 23 -3.38 18.56 -0.22
CA PRO A 23 -3.18 19.66 -1.19
C PRO A 23 -2.14 20.70 -0.70
N PRO A 24 -1.79 21.74 -1.50
CA PRO A 24 -0.41 22.27 -1.56
C PRO A 24 0.04 23.14 -0.38
N GLY A 25 1.36 23.12 -0.17
CA GLY A 25 2.13 23.63 0.98
C GLY A 25 3.25 22.63 1.35
N ALA A 26 2.90 21.33 1.31
CA ALA A 26 3.80 20.18 1.23
C ALA A 26 2.98 19.00 0.70
N ARG A 27 3.12 18.65 -0.59
CA ARG A 27 2.33 17.59 -1.22
C ARG A 27 2.74 16.24 -0.63
N LEU A 28 1.83 15.61 0.10
CA LEU A 28 2.06 14.31 0.73
C LEU A 28 0.93 13.35 0.34
N VAL A 29 1.31 12.13 -0.03
CA VAL A 29 0.41 10.98 -0.09
C VAL A 29 0.66 10.13 1.14
N VAL A 30 -0.40 9.89 1.91
CA VAL A 30 -0.35 8.97 3.05
C VAL A 30 -1.18 7.74 2.69
N THR A 31 -0.52 6.58 2.64
CA THR A 31 -1.18 5.30 2.37
C THR A 31 -1.67 4.66 3.66
N SER A 32 -2.84 4.04 3.64
CA SER A 32 -3.23 3.02 4.61
C SER A 32 -2.27 1.83 4.51
N GLY A 33 -2.18 1.03 5.57
CA GLY A 33 -1.40 -0.22 5.53
C GLY A 33 -1.93 -1.16 4.45
N GLN A 34 -1.02 -1.69 3.61
CA GLN A 34 -1.40 -2.63 2.57
C GLN A 34 -1.22 -4.07 3.07
N LEU A 35 -2.23 -4.89 2.80
CA LEU A 35 -2.23 -6.32 3.05
C LEU A 35 -1.93 -7.07 1.75
N ALA A 36 -1.49 -8.31 1.90
CA ALA A 36 -1.28 -9.24 0.79
C ALA A 36 -2.59 -9.88 0.32
N LEU A 37 -3.60 -9.04 0.05
CA LEU A 37 -4.90 -9.44 -0.47
C LEU A 37 -4.95 -9.11 -1.96
N ALA A 38 -5.02 -10.14 -2.80
CA ALA A 38 -5.17 -9.97 -4.23
C ALA A 38 -6.59 -9.50 -4.57
N ALA A 39 -6.78 -8.95 -5.78
CA ALA A 39 -8.08 -8.46 -6.22
C ALA A 39 -9.17 -9.56 -6.28
N ASP A 40 -8.77 -10.83 -6.43
CA ASP A 40 -9.64 -12.00 -6.37
C ASP A 40 -9.91 -12.52 -4.95
N GLY A 41 -9.37 -11.84 -3.93
CA GLY A 41 -9.51 -12.20 -2.53
C GLY A 41 -8.52 -13.26 -2.02
N THR A 42 -7.60 -13.74 -2.86
CA THR A 42 -6.58 -14.71 -2.43
C THR A 42 -5.42 -14.05 -1.68
N VAL A 43 -4.70 -14.86 -0.89
CA VAL A 43 -3.50 -14.46 -0.16
C VAL A 43 -2.36 -15.41 -0.55
N PRO A 44 -1.21 -14.91 -1.02
CA PRO A 44 -0.05 -15.76 -1.32
C PRO A 44 0.48 -16.51 -0.09
N ASP A 45 0.98 -17.73 -0.26
CA ASP A 45 1.44 -18.56 0.88
C ASP A 45 2.74 -18.05 1.53
N SER A 46 3.70 -17.59 0.72
CA SER A 46 5.01 -17.18 1.25
C SER A 46 5.02 -15.73 1.71
N ALA A 47 5.68 -15.45 2.83
CA ALA A 47 5.86 -14.09 3.34
C ALA A 47 6.52 -13.16 2.31
N ARG A 48 7.41 -13.69 1.46
CA ARG A 48 8.02 -12.92 0.37
C ARG A 48 7.00 -12.50 -0.68
N ALA A 49 6.18 -13.44 -1.17
CA ALA A 49 5.15 -13.14 -2.17
C ALA A 49 4.07 -12.20 -1.59
N GLN A 50 3.76 -12.35 -0.30
CA GLN A 50 2.87 -11.43 0.41
C GLN A 50 3.46 -10.01 0.44
N ALA A 51 4.73 -9.85 0.80
CA ALA A 51 5.40 -8.56 0.81
C ALA A 51 5.46 -7.92 -0.59
N ASP A 52 5.79 -8.70 -1.63
CA ASP A 52 5.80 -8.22 -3.02
C ASP A 52 4.42 -7.66 -3.41
N LEU A 53 3.33 -8.34 -3.05
CA LEU A 53 1.97 -7.87 -3.29
C LEU A 53 1.63 -6.59 -2.49
N CYS A 54 2.04 -6.50 -1.22
CA CYS A 54 1.87 -5.26 -0.44
C CYS A 54 2.55 -4.06 -1.13
N PHE A 55 3.76 -4.24 -1.65
CA PHE A 55 4.48 -3.18 -2.37
C PHE A 55 3.84 -2.83 -3.72
N GLN A 56 3.32 -3.82 -4.45
CA GLN A 56 2.54 -3.58 -5.68
C GLN A 56 1.25 -2.79 -5.40
N ASN A 57 0.58 -3.09 -4.29
CA ASN A 57 -0.59 -2.34 -3.85
C ASN A 57 -0.23 -0.89 -3.50
N CYS A 58 0.85 -0.67 -2.74
CA CYS A 58 1.38 0.67 -2.48
C CYS A 58 1.70 1.44 -3.78
N ALA A 59 2.35 0.79 -4.75
CA ALA A 59 2.67 1.40 -6.04
C ALA A 59 1.41 1.81 -6.82
N SER A 60 0.36 0.98 -6.79
CA SER A 60 -0.94 1.29 -7.42
C SER A 60 -1.60 2.53 -6.79
N ILE A 61 -1.49 2.69 -5.46
CA ILE A 61 -2.02 3.85 -4.74
C ILE A 61 -1.24 5.12 -5.08
N LEU A 62 0.08 5.05 -5.16
CA LEU A 62 0.93 6.18 -5.55
C LEU A 62 0.62 6.62 -6.99
N ALA A 63 0.38 5.67 -7.90
CA ALA A 63 0.05 5.95 -9.29
C ALA A 63 -1.24 6.76 -9.47
N GLU A 64 -2.25 6.59 -8.61
CA GLU A 64 -3.47 7.43 -8.57
C GLU A 64 -3.17 8.92 -8.29
N ALA A 65 -2.00 9.21 -7.71
CA ALA A 65 -1.47 10.55 -7.52
C ALA A 65 -0.37 10.91 -8.53
N GLY A 66 -0.13 10.11 -9.56
CA GLY A 66 0.98 10.34 -10.50
C GLY A 66 2.35 10.29 -9.82
N MET A 67 2.47 9.58 -8.69
CA MET A 67 3.72 9.31 -7.99
C MET A 67 4.20 7.89 -8.31
N THR A 68 5.46 7.64 -7.99
CA THR A 68 6.16 6.37 -8.19
C THR A 68 6.80 5.90 -6.88
N PRO A 69 7.32 4.66 -6.80
CA PRO A 69 8.10 4.22 -5.65
C PRO A 69 9.33 5.11 -5.34
N ALA A 70 9.84 5.86 -6.32
CA ALA A 70 10.96 6.79 -6.12
C ALA A 70 10.58 8.02 -5.25
N ASP A 71 9.28 8.30 -5.11
CA ASP A 71 8.76 9.41 -4.29
C ASP A 71 8.55 9.02 -2.81
N VAL A 72 8.81 7.75 -2.46
CA VAL A 72 8.61 7.23 -1.10
C VAL A 72 9.73 7.67 -0.16
N ILE A 73 9.37 8.45 0.85
CA ILE A 73 10.31 8.94 1.87
C ILE A 73 10.35 8.11 3.16
N ARG A 74 9.32 7.28 3.40
CA ARG A 74 9.19 6.46 4.60
C ARG A 74 8.35 5.21 4.34
N ILE A 75 8.79 4.09 4.90
CA ILE A 75 8.06 2.83 4.94
C ILE A 75 7.89 2.43 6.41
N ASN A 76 6.69 2.02 6.81
CA ASN A 76 6.48 1.29 8.06
C ASN A 76 6.02 -0.12 7.69
N ALA A 77 6.86 -1.12 7.97
CA ALA A 77 6.58 -2.52 7.68
C ALA A 77 6.30 -3.27 8.98
N PHE A 78 5.23 -4.07 8.98
CA PHE A 78 4.86 -4.95 10.08
C PHE A 78 4.85 -6.38 9.56
N VAL A 79 5.54 -7.28 10.26
CA VAL A 79 5.56 -8.71 9.98
C VAL A 79 5.04 -9.47 11.19
N THR A 80 4.45 -10.63 10.96
CA THR A 80 3.88 -11.48 12.02
C THR A 80 4.93 -12.20 12.84
N ASP A 81 6.11 -12.44 12.27
CA ASP A 81 7.20 -13.16 12.92
C ASP A 81 8.56 -12.53 12.59
N ARG A 82 9.49 -12.59 13.56
CA ARG A 82 10.85 -12.04 13.46
C ARG A 82 11.67 -12.64 12.31
N THR A 83 11.38 -13.87 11.92
CA THR A 83 12.03 -14.59 10.83
C THR A 83 11.76 -13.98 9.45
N HIS A 84 10.70 -13.18 9.30
CA HIS A 84 10.37 -12.51 8.04
C HIS A 84 11.11 -11.18 7.84
N MET A 85 11.79 -10.67 8.87
CA MET A 85 12.61 -9.46 8.78
C MET A 85 13.91 -9.63 9.57
N PRO A 86 14.78 -10.61 9.21
CA PRO A 86 16.04 -10.91 9.89
C PRO A 86 16.92 -9.67 10.07
N ALA A 87 17.75 -9.65 11.12
CA ALA A 87 18.73 -8.56 11.35
C ALA A 87 19.85 -8.61 10.30
#